data_AF-A0A7C5S1R6-F1
#
_entry.id   AF-A0A7C5S1R6-F1
#
_cell.length_a   1.000
_cell.length_b   1.000
_cell.length_c   1.000
_cell.angle_alpha   90.00
_cell.angle_beta   90.00
_cell.angle_gamma   90.00
#
_symmetry.space_group_name_H-M   'P 1'
#
loop_
_entity.id
_entity.type
_entity.pdbx_description
1 polymer ?
#
loop_
_entity_poly.entity_id
_entity_poly.type
_entity_poly.pdbx_seq_one_letter_code
_entity_poly.pdbx_strand_id
1 'polypeptide(L)'
;MALPVSLIIDDGSPVNPMYRLDPLREYEMLIPNDFTRAFARACKRHGVKGKFSVMPMPSGLGRLDTKLSYVTQKHLRGFIRTVRDEIKPSFDITPELLTHQAAYDIKSGRLLHINEDEWVKQSLVEQIVDYISLAFRILRNVGLDAGGVTSPWATGRPVEEKYAEAIGRAFQRVHRKKFAWYFLHCLGKQEPRWPWVTWKDAKSGITVATVPALTGDAFWATQDQPNRAAARRYAMKNIDSWLTADGRGGRLRELFDAGYPLVMVTHWQSLFSEGWGAGLEGLEEAFRRIRRTFGKNVEWVKLGEIAKSALAK
;
A
#
# COMPACT_ATOMS: atom_id res chain seq x y z
N MET A 1 25.08 -4.00 11.28
CA MET A 1 23.81 -4.63 10.86
C MET A 1 23.37 -3.99 9.55
N ALA A 2 22.75 -4.75 8.65
CA ALA A 2 22.17 -4.17 7.44
C ALA A 2 20.93 -3.33 7.79
N LEU A 3 20.73 -2.20 7.11
CA LEU A 3 19.53 -1.38 7.30
C LEU A 3 18.32 -2.04 6.59
N PRO A 4 17.14 -2.09 7.21
CA PRO A 4 15.97 -2.66 6.57
C PRO A 4 15.49 -1.77 5.42
N VAL A 5 15.18 -2.38 4.28
CA VAL A 5 14.54 -1.76 3.11
C VAL A 5 13.20 -2.45 2.83
N SER A 6 12.18 -1.67 2.49
CA SER A 6 10.82 -2.16 2.27
C SER A 6 10.11 -1.31 1.22
N LEU A 7 9.33 -1.95 0.35
CA LEU A 7 8.53 -1.30 -0.67
C LEU A 7 7.04 -1.32 -0.29
N ILE A 8 6.43 -0.15 -0.25
CA ILE A 8 5.00 0.04 -0.16
C ILE A 8 4.43 0.16 -1.56
N ILE A 9 3.51 -0.74 -1.88
CA ILE A 9 2.58 -0.59 -3.00
C ILE A 9 1.20 -0.28 -2.44
N ASP A 10 0.71 0.90 -2.78
CA ASP A 10 -0.67 1.32 -2.52
C ASP A 10 -1.54 1.10 -3.76
N ASP A 11 -2.85 1.17 -3.58
CA ASP A 11 -3.88 1.05 -4.60
C ASP A 11 -3.99 -0.31 -5.31
N GLY A 12 -3.54 -1.41 -4.69
CA GLY A 12 -3.59 -2.72 -5.33
C GLY A 12 -5.01 -3.21 -5.63
N SER A 13 -5.32 -3.39 -6.92
CA SER A 13 -6.67 -3.77 -7.39
C SER A 13 -6.65 -4.32 -8.82
N PRO A 14 -7.64 -5.16 -9.21
CA PRO A 14 -7.85 -5.53 -10.62
C PRO A 14 -8.42 -4.39 -11.47
N VAL A 15 -8.85 -3.29 -10.83
CA VAL A 15 -9.32 -2.07 -11.49
C VAL A 15 -8.42 -0.90 -11.14
N ASN A 16 -8.27 0.04 -12.08
CA ASN A 16 -7.54 1.28 -11.87
C ASN A 16 -8.37 2.23 -10.99
N PRO A 17 -7.91 2.62 -9.79
CA PRO A 17 -8.69 3.52 -8.92
C PRO A 17 -8.94 4.88 -9.57
N MET A 18 -8.03 5.36 -10.43
CA MET A 18 -8.15 6.67 -11.06
C MET A 18 -9.37 6.79 -11.97
N TYR A 19 -9.83 5.67 -12.54
CA TYR A 19 -11.06 5.60 -13.33
C TYR A 19 -12.29 6.15 -12.59
N ARG A 20 -12.30 6.04 -11.26
CA ARG A 20 -13.40 6.55 -10.41
C ARG A 20 -13.02 7.77 -9.60
N LEU A 21 -11.73 7.99 -9.32
CA LEU A 21 -11.25 9.09 -8.49
C LEU A 21 -11.04 10.40 -9.26
N ASP A 22 -10.72 10.32 -10.54
CA ASP A 22 -10.54 11.49 -11.40
C ASP A 22 -11.43 11.36 -12.65
N PRO A 23 -12.73 11.64 -12.52
CA PRO A 23 -13.69 11.47 -13.60
C PRO A 23 -13.51 12.48 -14.74
N LEU A 24 -12.61 13.46 -14.60
CA LEU A 24 -12.34 14.48 -15.61
C LEU A 24 -11.34 14.01 -16.66
N ARG A 25 -10.69 12.86 -16.45
CA ARG A 25 -9.76 12.26 -17.39
C ARG A 25 -10.16 10.83 -17.72
N GLU A 26 -9.80 10.39 -18.91
CA GLU A 26 -10.01 9.00 -19.32
C GLU A 26 -8.86 8.14 -18.77
N TYR A 27 -9.23 7.08 -18.06
CA TYR A 27 -8.31 6.05 -17.57
C TYR A 27 -8.75 4.67 -18.07
N GLU A 28 -7.79 3.77 -18.26
CA GLU A 28 -8.04 2.35 -18.46
C GLU A 28 -8.66 1.76 -17.20
N MET A 29 -9.89 1.24 -17.30
CA MET A 29 -10.61 0.74 -16.12
C MET A 29 -9.95 -0.52 -15.53
N LEU A 30 -9.49 -1.45 -16.38
CA LEU A 30 -9.00 -2.76 -15.95
C LEU A 30 -7.48 -2.78 -15.97
N ILE A 31 -6.88 -3.28 -14.89
CA ILE A 31 -5.45 -3.56 -14.84
C ILE A 31 -5.24 -5.04 -15.22
N PRO A 32 -4.60 -5.35 -16.36
CA PRO A 32 -4.45 -6.72 -16.82
C PRO A 32 -3.73 -7.63 -15.82
N ASN A 33 -4.17 -8.87 -15.72
CA ASN A 33 -3.48 -9.88 -14.90
C ASN A 33 -2.01 -10.10 -15.33
N ASP A 34 -1.67 -9.86 -16.60
CA ASP A 34 -0.29 -9.91 -17.07
C ASP A 34 0.59 -8.83 -16.44
N PHE A 35 0.04 -7.64 -16.19
CA PHE A 35 0.75 -6.58 -15.47
C PHE A 35 1.00 -7.00 -14.01
N THR A 36 -0.02 -7.54 -13.34
CA THR A 36 0.11 -8.05 -11.96
C THR A 36 1.20 -9.13 -11.87
N ARG A 37 1.25 -10.06 -12.84
CA ARG A 37 2.30 -11.08 -12.93
C ARG A 37 3.67 -10.47 -13.25
N ALA A 38 3.73 -9.45 -14.10
CA ALA A 38 4.98 -8.76 -14.42
C ALA A 38 5.59 -8.11 -13.17
N PHE A 39 4.77 -7.43 -12.38
CA PHE A 39 5.18 -6.89 -11.09
C PHE A 39 5.70 -7.99 -10.14
N ALA A 40 4.95 -9.08 -9.98
CA ALA A 40 5.35 -10.18 -9.10
C ALA A 40 6.70 -10.79 -9.52
N ARG A 41 6.91 -11.00 -10.84
CA ARG A 41 8.19 -11.47 -11.39
C ARG A 41 9.32 -10.48 -11.15
N ALA A 42 9.08 -9.18 -11.34
CA ALA A 42 10.07 -8.14 -11.09
C ALA A 42 10.55 -8.17 -9.63
N CYS A 43 9.61 -8.16 -8.67
CA CYS A 43 9.93 -8.23 -7.26
C CYS A 43 10.68 -9.52 -6.89
N LYS A 44 10.22 -10.67 -7.38
CA LYS A 44 10.88 -11.97 -7.15
C LYS A 44 12.32 -11.98 -7.67
N ARG A 45 12.54 -11.49 -8.89
CA ARG A 45 13.87 -11.42 -9.54
C ARG A 45 14.88 -10.61 -8.72
N HIS A 46 14.40 -9.57 -8.03
CA HIS A 46 15.22 -8.66 -7.26
C HIS A 46 15.22 -8.93 -5.75
N GLY A 47 14.51 -9.97 -5.28
CA GLY A 47 14.40 -10.31 -3.86
C GLY A 47 13.66 -9.25 -3.03
N VAL A 48 12.80 -8.46 -3.66
CA VAL A 48 12.11 -7.33 -3.04
C VAL A 48 11.03 -7.83 -2.09
N LYS A 49 10.94 -7.17 -0.93
CA LYS A 49 9.90 -7.39 0.06
C LYS A 49 9.25 -6.06 0.47
N GLY A 50 8.08 -6.14 1.07
CA GLY A 50 7.43 -4.97 1.66
C GLY A 50 5.98 -5.17 2.03
N LYS A 51 5.08 -4.26 1.63
CA LYS A 51 3.63 -4.45 1.70
C LYS A 51 2.92 -4.10 0.41
N PHE A 52 1.81 -4.79 0.17
CA PHE A 52 0.96 -4.62 -0.99
C PHE A 52 -0.47 -4.44 -0.49
N SER A 53 -1.04 -3.25 -0.68
CA SER A 53 -2.44 -3.03 -0.33
C SER A 53 -3.35 -3.77 -1.30
N VAL A 54 -4.52 -4.17 -0.84
CA VAL A 54 -5.58 -4.73 -1.68
C VAL A 54 -6.89 -4.10 -1.27
N MET A 55 -7.55 -3.38 -2.19
CA MET A 55 -8.90 -2.84 -1.95
C MET A 55 -9.93 -3.99 -1.86
N PRO A 56 -10.60 -4.20 -0.71
CA PRO A 56 -11.58 -5.28 -0.58
C PRO A 56 -12.86 -5.09 -1.42
N MET A 57 -13.23 -3.83 -1.67
CA MET A 57 -14.40 -3.43 -2.44
C MET A 57 -14.06 -2.28 -3.41
N PRO A 58 -13.13 -2.51 -4.36
CA PRO A 58 -12.49 -1.44 -5.12
C PRO A 58 -13.51 -0.51 -5.77
N SER A 59 -13.44 0.77 -5.42
CA SER A 59 -14.33 1.85 -5.87
C SER A 59 -15.83 1.54 -5.75
N GLY A 60 -16.21 0.73 -4.75
CA GLY A 60 -17.58 0.33 -4.50
C GLY A 60 -18.19 -0.57 -5.59
N LEU A 61 -17.37 -1.21 -6.44
CA LEU A 61 -17.86 -2.04 -7.55
C LEU A 61 -18.45 -3.39 -7.12
N GLY A 62 -18.24 -3.78 -5.87
CA GLY A 62 -18.63 -5.09 -5.31
C GLY A 62 -17.58 -5.56 -4.31
N ARG A 63 -17.56 -6.84 -3.95
CA ARG A 63 -16.56 -7.41 -3.02
C ARG A 63 -15.67 -8.42 -3.73
N LEU A 64 -14.39 -8.44 -3.39
CA LEU A 64 -13.43 -9.41 -3.95
C LEU A 64 -13.83 -10.88 -3.66
N ASP A 65 -14.48 -11.14 -2.53
CA ASP A 65 -14.93 -12.48 -2.13
C ASP A 65 -16.26 -12.91 -2.79
N THR A 66 -16.81 -12.09 -3.70
CA THR A 66 -18.04 -12.40 -4.44
C THR A 66 -17.90 -12.06 -5.92
N LYS A 67 -18.20 -10.82 -6.31
CA LYS A 67 -18.09 -10.28 -7.66
C LYS A 67 -17.85 -8.78 -7.62
N LEU A 68 -17.25 -8.28 -8.70
CA LEU A 68 -17.17 -6.85 -9.00
C LEU A 68 -17.97 -6.57 -10.28
N SER A 69 -18.67 -5.46 -10.31
CA SER A 69 -19.32 -4.95 -11.52
C SER A 69 -18.26 -4.66 -12.60
N TYR A 70 -18.56 -5.00 -13.85
CA TYR A 70 -17.69 -4.80 -15.02
C TYR A 70 -16.38 -5.60 -15.04
N VAL A 71 -16.08 -6.41 -14.01
CA VAL A 71 -14.91 -7.29 -13.98
C VAL A 71 -15.37 -8.74 -14.09
N THR A 72 -14.88 -9.46 -15.10
CA THR A 72 -15.20 -10.88 -15.24
C THR A 72 -14.65 -11.68 -14.06
N GLN A 73 -15.34 -12.73 -13.66
CA GLN A 73 -14.88 -13.65 -12.60
C GLN A 73 -13.51 -14.27 -12.92
N LYS A 74 -13.24 -14.56 -14.20
CA LYS A 74 -11.93 -15.05 -14.66
C LYS A 74 -10.83 -14.02 -14.39
N HIS A 75 -11.10 -12.74 -14.67
CA HIS A 75 -10.13 -11.67 -14.44
C HIS A 75 -9.88 -11.48 -12.93
N LEU A 76 -10.94 -11.34 -12.12
CA LEU A 76 -10.87 -11.19 -10.66
C LEU A 76 -10.09 -12.33 -9.99
N ARG A 77 -10.42 -13.59 -10.32
CA ARG A 77 -9.70 -14.76 -9.79
C ARG A 77 -8.23 -14.79 -10.22
N GLY A 78 -7.92 -14.30 -11.42
CA GLY A 78 -6.55 -14.18 -11.90
C GLY A 78 -5.71 -13.21 -11.06
N PHE A 79 -6.29 -12.06 -10.70
CA PHE A 79 -5.65 -11.07 -9.84
C PHE A 79 -5.41 -11.64 -8.45
N ILE A 80 -6.48 -12.13 -7.81
CA ILE A 80 -6.43 -12.73 -6.45
C ILE A 80 -5.38 -13.84 -6.38
N ARG A 81 -5.37 -14.75 -7.36
CA ARG A 81 -4.40 -15.86 -7.40
C ARG A 81 -2.97 -15.34 -7.47
N THR A 82 -2.69 -14.36 -8.34
CA THR A 82 -1.33 -13.79 -8.48
C THR A 82 -0.89 -13.11 -7.20
N VAL A 83 -1.78 -12.31 -6.57
CA VAL A 83 -1.47 -11.65 -5.29
C VAL A 83 -1.19 -12.68 -4.19
N ARG A 84 -2.04 -13.72 -4.09
CA ARG A 84 -1.92 -14.74 -3.05
C ARG A 84 -0.68 -15.62 -3.21
N ASP A 85 -0.41 -16.07 -4.44
CA ASP A 85 0.57 -17.13 -4.69
C ASP A 85 1.95 -16.56 -5.03
N GLU A 86 2.03 -15.35 -5.58
CA GLU A 86 3.29 -14.75 -6.06
C GLU A 86 3.72 -13.47 -5.31
N ILE A 87 2.78 -12.67 -4.77
CA ILE A 87 3.10 -11.40 -4.06
C ILE A 87 3.16 -11.58 -2.54
N LYS A 88 2.10 -12.13 -1.92
CA LYS A 88 1.99 -12.37 -0.46
C LYS A 88 3.20 -13.09 0.18
N PRO A 89 3.91 -14.03 -0.50
CA PRO A 89 5.11 -14.63 0.09
C PRO A 89 6.16 -13.60 0.50
N SER A 90 6.35 -12.54 -0.30
CA SER A 90 7.35 -11.49 -0.06
C SER A 90 6.78 -10.19 0.49
N PHE A 91 5.46 -10.02 0.50
CA PHE A 91 4.79 -8.79 0.92
C PHE A 91 3.75 -9.07 2.00
N ASP A 92 3.64 -8.19 3.00
CA ASP A 92 2.44 -8.17 3.83
C ASP A 92 1.27 -7.66 3.01
N ILE A 93 0.11 -8.30 3.14
CA ILE A 93 -1.13 -7.80 2.55
C ILE A 93 -1.82 -6.89 3.57
N THR A 94 -2.34 -5.76 3.11
CA THR A 94 -3.14 -4.85 3.92
C THR A 94 -4.41 -4.47 3.16
N PRO A 95 -5.59 -4.35 3.79
CA PRO A 95 -6.70 -3.67 3.17
C PRO A 95 -6.38 -2.18 3.04
N GLU A 96 -6.84 -1.57 1.97
CA GLU A 96 -6.84 -0.12 1.82
C GLU A 96 -8.22 0.44 2.19
N LEU A 97 -8.48 0.33 3.49
CA LEU A 97 -9.84 0.29 4.04
C LEU A 97 -10.76 -0.65 3.26
N LEU A 98 -11.90 -0.19 2.74
CA LEU A 98 -12.87 -1.03 2.09
C LEU A 98 -13.02 -0.66 0.62
N THR A 99 -13.31 0.60 0.30
CA THR A 99 -13.64 1.02 -1.08
C THR A 99 -12.57 1.84 -1.76
N HIS A 100 -11.69 2.49 -1.01
CA HIS A 100 -10.82 3.57 -1.48
C HIS A 100 -11.62 4.67 -2.22
N GLN A 101 -12.87 4.91 -1.82
CA GLN A 101 -13.75 5.88 -2.44
C GLN A 101 -14.88 6.29 -1.48
N ALA A 102 -16.13 6.13 -1.91
CA ALA A 102 -17.33 6.37 -1.11
C ALA A 102 -17.40 5.36 0.04
N ALA A 103 -17.69 5.84 1.24
CA ALA A 103 -17.91 5.01 2.41
C ALA A 103 -19.08 4.04 2.18
N TYR A 104 -19.09 2.93 2.92
CA TYR A 104 -20.07 1.85 2.74
C TYR A 104 -20.86 1.63 4.02
N ASP A 105 -22.16 1.77 3.97
CA ASP A 105 -23.00 1.39 5.10
C ASP A 105 -23.18 -0.12 5.11
N ILE A 106 -22.51 -0.76 6.07
CA ILE A 106 -22.55 -2.22 6.29
C ILE A 106 -23.97 -2.70 6.57
N LYS A 107 -24.81 -1.89 7.23
CA LYS A 107 -26.17 -2.30 7.64
C LYS A 107 -27.12 -2.32 6.45
N SER A 108 -27.15 -1.23 5.67
CA SER A 108 -28.04 -1.14 4.51
C SER A 108 -27.46 -1.79 3.25
N GLY A 109 -26.15 -2.05 3.23
CA GLY A 109 -25.43 -2.62 2.09
C GLY A 109 -25.22 -1.63 0.95
N ARG A 110 -25.24 -0.31 1.21
CA ARG A 110 -25.18 0.75 0.21
C ARG A 110 -23.97 1.65 0.38
N LEU A 111 -23.51 2.24 -0.73
CA LEU A 111 -22.53 3.32 -0.69
C LEU A 111 -23.19 4.59 -0.15
N LEU A 112 -22.41 5.36 0.60
CA LEU A 112 -22.81 6.65 1.14
C LEU A 112 -22.30 7.78 0.23
N HIS A 113 -22.96 8.94 0.28
CA HIS A 113 -22.52 10.15 -0.43
C HIS A 113 -21.44 10.91 0.34
N ILE A 114 -20.44 10.19 0.84
CA ILE A 114 -19.29 10.72 1.58
C ILE A 114 -18.10 9.79 1.34
N ASN A 115 -16.90 10.33 1.19
CA ASN A 115 -15.69 9.53 1.06
C ASN A 115 -15.33 8.84 2.38
N GLU A 116 -14.61 7.72 2.30
CA GLU A 116 -14.17 6.96 3.48
C GLU A 116 -13.38 7.80 4.48
N ASP A 117 -12.53 8.71 4.00
CA ASP A 117 -11.70 9.55 4.85
C ASP A 117 -12.54 10.52 5.70
N GLU A 118 -13.51 11.19 5.10
CA GLU A 118 -14.45 12.06 5.80
C GLU A 118 -15.39 11.26 6.71
N TRP A 119 -15.85 10.10 6.25
CA TRP A 119 -16.70 9.21 7.06
C TRP A 119 -15.98 8.74 8.33
N VAL A 120 -14.70 8.35 8.25
CA VAL A 120 -13.90 7.94 9.41
C VAL A 120 -13.73 9.08 10.42
N LYS A 121 -13.60 10.34 9.97
CA LYS A 121 -13.48 11.50 10.88
C LYS A 121 -14.69 11.64 11.80
N GLN A 122 -15.89 11.46 11.27
CA GLN A 122 -17.14 11.64 12.03
C GLN A 122 -17.72 10.35 12.64
N SER A 123 -17.22 9.17 12.27
CA SER A 123 -17.75 7.90 12.77
C SER A 123 -17.28 7.55 14.19
N LEU A 124 -18.13 6.80 14.89
CA LEU A 124 -17.80 6.20 16.19
C LEU A 124 -16.73 5.11 16.02
N VAL A 125 -15.93 4.88 17.06
CA VAL A 125 -14.89 3.83 17.07
C VAL A 125 -15.47 2.48 16.64
N GLU A 126 -16.57 2.04 17.22
CA GLU A 126 -17.16 0.73 16.90
C GLU A 126 -17.61 0.61 15.44
N GLN A 127 -18.06 1.70 14.81
CA GLN A 127 -18.40 1.69 13.38
C GLN A 127 -17.15 1.48 12.53
N ILE A 128 -16.04 2.17 12.88
CA ILE A 128 -14.75 1.99 12.20
C ILE A 128 -14.22 0.57 12.45
N VAL A 129 -14.41 0.02 13.65
CA VAL A 129 -14.04 -1.37 13.98
C VAL A 129 -14.80 -2.36 13.10
N ASP A 130 -16.13 -2.21 12.96
CA ASP A 130 -16.95 -3.06 12.10
C ASP A 130 -16.50 -2.96 10.63
N TYR A 131 -16.18 -1.75 10.18
CA TYR A 131 -15.73 -1.44 8.83
C TYR A 131 -14.41 -2.12 8.47
N ILE A 132 -13.39 -1.94 9.32
CA ILE A 132 -12.08 -2.57 9.15
C ILE A 132 -12.19 -4.10 9.34
N SER A 133 -13.06 -4.57 10.24
CA SER A 133 -13.31 -6.00 10.41
C SER A 133 -13.92 -6.63 9.15
N LEU A 134 -14.79 -5.92 8.44
CA LEU A 134 -15.34 -6.37 7.17
C LEU A 134 -14.25 -6.49 6.10
N ALA A 135 -13.38 -5.48 5.99
CA ALA A 135 -12.23 -5.50 5.09
C ALA A 135 -11.33 -6.72 5.34
N PHE A 136 -10.96 -6.99 6.59
CA PHE A 136 -10.17 -8.17 6.94
C PHE A 136 -10.86 -9.49 6.59
N ARG A 137 -12.18 -9.59 6.82
CA ARG A 137 -12.95 -10.81 6.48
C ARG A 137 -12.99 -11.04 4.97
N ILE A 138 -13.23 -10.00 4.17
CA ILE A 138 -13.22 -10.11 2.70
C ILE A 138 -11.88 -10.65 2.22
N LEU A 139 -10.77 -10.05 2.66
CA LEU A 139 -9.44 -10.48 2.23
C LEU A 139 -9.12 -11.91 2.71
N ARG A 140 -9.48 -12.26 3.95
CA ARG A 140 -9.35 -13.65 4.47
C ARG A 140 -10.13 -14.65 3.60
N ASN A 141 -11.36 -14.34 3.21
CA ASN A 141 -12.20 -15.25 2.41
C ASN A 141 -11.57 -15.62 1.07
N VAL A 142 -10.68 -14.78 0.53
CA VAL A 142 -9.96 -15.04 -0.72
C VAL A 142 -8.51 -15.52 -0.52
N GLY A 143 -8.13 -15.84 0.73
CA GLY A 143 -6.80 -16.35 1.09
C GLY A 143 -5.73 -15.27 1.30
N LEU A 144 -6.15 -14.01 1.45
CA LEU A 144 -5.28 -12.84 1.61
C LEU A 144 -5.31 -12.31 3.05
N ASP A 145 -4.95 -13.15 4.03
CA ASP A 145 -4.87 -12.71 5.44
C ASP A 145 -3.99 -11.46 5.60
N ALA A 146 -4.63 -10.38 6.04
CA ALA A 146 -3.96 -9.10 6.21
C ALA A 146 -3.07 -9.06 7.46
N GLY A 147 -1.91 -8.43 7.33
CA GLY A 147 -0.94 -8.23 8.40
C GLY A 147 -1.04 -6.89 9.12
N GLY A 148 -1.70 -5.90 8.49
CA GLY A 148 -1.87 -4.52 8.96
C GLY A 148 -2.95 -3.81 8.14
N VAL A 149 -2.97 -2.47 8.12
CA VAL A 149 -3.93 -1.64 7.36
C VAL A 149 -3.19 -0.58 6.52
N THR A 150 -3.66 -0.31 5.30
CA THR A 150 -3.29 0.89 4.54
C THR A 150 -4.40 1.92 4.70
N SER A 151 -4.02 3.15 5.05
CA SER A 151 -4.95 4.26 5.13
C SER A 151 -5.00 4.98 3.78
N PRO A 152 -6.12 4.94 3.03
CA PRO A 152 -6.22 5.67 1.77
C PRO A 152 -6.11 7.17 2.01
N TRP A 153 -5.39 7.86 1.13
CA TRP A 153 -5.07 9.29 1.26
C TRP A 153 -4.45 9.65 2.62
N ALA A 154 -5.18 10.39 3.45
CA ALA A 154 -4.81 10.72 4.83
C ALA A 154 -5.88 10.25 5.81
N THR A 155 -6.60 9.16 5.49
CA THR A 155 -7.72 8.67 6.30
C THR A 155 -7.29 8.39 7.73
N GLY A 156 -8.00 8.97 8.69
CA GLY A 156 -7.71 8.81 10.11
C GLY A 156 -6.71 9.82 10.66
N ARG A 157 -5.95 10.57 9.83
CA ARG A 157 -4.96 11.55 10.30
C ARG A 157 -5.52 12.61 11.27
N PRO A 158 -6.71 13.21 11.04
CA PRO A 158 -7.27 14.19 11.98
C PRO A 158 -7.76 13.57 13.30
N VAL A 159 -7.87 12.25 13.38
CA VAL A 159 -8.44 11.50 14.52
C VAL A 159 -7.60 10.24 14.81
N GLU A 160 -6.27 10.36 14.74
CA GLU A 160 -5.36 9.22 14.61
C GLU A 160 -5.44 8.24 15.79
N GLU A 161 -5.57 8.74 17.02
CA GLU A 161 -5.72 7.89 18.21
C GLU A 161 -6.99 7.03 18.14
N LYS A 162 -8.13 7.66 17.82
CA LYS A 162 -9.43 6.99 17.60
C LYS A 162 -9.34 5.93 16.49
N TYR A 163 -8.64 6.27 15.41
CA TYR A 163 -8.47 5.40 14.26
C TYR A 163 -7.53 4.21 14.58
N ALA A 164 -6.43 4.45 15.28
CA ALA A 164 -5.49 3.42 15.73
C ALA A 164 -6.17 2.44 16.71
N GLU A 165 -6.97 2.96 17.66
CA GLU A 165 -7.83 2.14 18.51
C GLU A 165 -8.74 1.21 17.69
N ALA A 166 -9.43 1.76 16.69
CA ALA A 166 -10.34 0.99 15.86
C ALA A 166 -9.61 -0.12 15.07
N ILE A 167 -8.42 0.18 14.53
CA ILE A 167 -7.54 -0.81 13.88
C ILE A 167 -7.18 -1.92 14.87
N GLY A 168 -6.71 -1.58 16.07
CA GLY A 168 -6.30 -2.55 17.09
C GLY A 168 -7.44 -3.48 17.49
N ARG A 169 -8.61 -2.90 17.81
CA ARG A 169 -9.84 -3.66 18.15
C ARG A 169 -10.29 -4.56 17.00
N ALA A 170 -10.31 -4.07 15.75
CA ALA A 170 -10.68 -4.86 14.58
C ALA A 170 -9.71 -6.02 14.32
N PHE A 171 -8.40 -5.74 14.45
CA PHE A 171 -7.36 -6.75 14.25
C PHE A 171 -7.45 -7.85 15.30
N GLN A 172 -7.65 -7.50 16.57
CA GLN A 172 -7.90 -8.50 17.61
C GLN A 172 -9.20 -9.26 17.35
N ARG A 173 -10.29 -8.59 16.96
CA ARG A 173 -11.59 -9.22 16.69
C ARG A 173 -11.50 -10.29 15.60
N VAL A 174 -10.75 -10.02 14.52
CA VAL A 174 -10.67 -10.91 13.34
C VAL A 174 -9.49 -11.88 13.42
N HIS A 175 -8.30 -11.43 13.83
CA HIS A 175 -7.07 -12.24 13.83
C HIS A 175 -6.67 -12.79 15.19
N ARG A 176 -7.32 -12.37 16.29
CA ARG A 176 -6.99 -12.79 17.66
C ARG A 176 -5.52 -12.54 18.05
N LYS A 177 -4.92 -11.49 17.47
CA LYS A 177 -3.54 -11.05 17.73
C LYS A 177 -3.51 -9.75 18.53
N LYS A 178 -2.40 -9.50 19.23
CA LYS A 178 -2.21 -8.34 20.11
C LYS A 178 -1.32 -7.23 19.52
N PHE A 179 -0.78 -7.43 18.33
CA PHE A 179 -0.01 -6.39 17.64
C PHE A 179 -0.62 -6.15 16.27
N ALA A 180 -1.03 -4.91 16.03
CA ALA A 180 -1.47 -4.45 14.72
C ALA A 180 -0.59 -3.28 14.27
N TRP A 181 -0.61 -2.99 12.98
CA TRP A 181 0.08 -1.83 12.45
C TRP A 181 -0.66 -1.27 11.24
N TYR A 182 -0.36 -0.02 10.91
CA TYR A 182 -0.89 0.62 9.72
C TYR A 182 0.14 1.53 9.05
N PHE A 183 -0.10 1.80 7.78
CA PHE A 183 0.60 2.83 7.01
C PHE A 183 -0.36 4.01 6.77
N LEU A 184 0.09 5.22 7.11
CA LEU A 184 -0.66 6.48 6.98
C LEU A 184 0.26 7.65 6.59
N HIS A 185 1.48 7.68 7.14
CA HIS A 185 2.34 8.86 7.04
C HIS A 185 3.32 8.76 5.87
N CYS A 186 3.27 9.74 4.97
CA CYS A 186 4.28 9.94 3.92
C CYS A 186 5.23 11.09 4.31
N LEU A 187 6.44 10.76 4.75
CA LEU A 187 7.46 11.70 5.23
C LEU A 187 8.55 11.97 4.18
N GLY A 188 8.23 11.83 2.89
CA GLY A 188 9.21 11.88 1.80
C GLY A 188 10.07 13.15 1.71
N LYS A 189 9.55 14.29 2.18
CA LYS A 189 10.29 15.57 2.26
C LYS A 189 10.39 16.12 3.69
N GLN A 190 9.98 15.33 4.68
CA GLN A 190 9.94 15.73 6.09
C GLN A 190 11.08 15.06 6.86
N GLU A 191 11.24 15.41 8.13
CA GLU A 191 12.17 14.72 9.02
C GLU A 191 11.84 13.22 9.09
N PRO A 192 12.82 12.33 8.85
CA PRO A 192 12.57 10.90 8.86
C PRO A 192 12.33 10.41 10.28
N ARG A 193 11.45 9.41 10.41
CA ARG A 193 11.11 8.80 11.70
C ARG A 193 11.06 7.29 11.59
N TRP A 194 11.58 6.61 12.61
CA TRP A 194 11.33 5.18 12.80
C TRP A 194 9.84 4.95 13.11
N PRO A 195 9.29 3.73 12.89
CA PRO A 195 7.95 3.38 13.33
C PRO A 195 7.72 3.70 14.81
N TRP A 196 6.50 4.08 15.16
CA TRP A 196 6.14 4.41 16.54
C TRP A 196 4.78 3.84 16.93
N VAL A 197 4.61 3.60 18.22
CA VAL A 197 3.32 3.20 18.78
C VAL A 197 2.38 4.40 18.80
N THR A 198 1.17 4.23 18.29
CA THR A 198 0.14 5.27 18.29
C THR A 198 -1.00 4.99 19.26
N TRP A 199 -1.19 3.72 19.64
CA TRP A 199 -2.20 3.36 20.64
C TRP A 199 -1.84 2.05 21.36
N LYS A 200 -2.20 1.97 22.64
CA LYS A 200 -2.10 0.76 23.47
C LYS A 200 -3.36 0.63 24.33
N ASP A 201 -3.90 -0.57 24.44
CA ASP A 201 -4.91 -0.88 25.45
C ASP A 201 -4.30 -1.67 26.60
N ALA A 202 -4.30 -1.07 27.79
CA ALA A 202 -3.80 -1.70 29.00
C ALA A 202 -4.58 -2.96 29.40
N LYS A 203 -5.89 -3.02 29.10
CA LYS A 203 -6.75 -4.13 29.52
C LYS A 203 -6.54 -5.37 28.66
N SER A 204 -6.57 -5.22 27.34
CA SER A 204 -6.40 -6.35 26.41
C SER A 204 -4.93 -6.63 26.05
N GLY A 205 -4.04 -5.66 26.28
CA GLY A 205 -2.63 -5.72 25.89
C GLY A 205 -2.40 -5.54 24.40
N ILE A 206 -3.37 -5.02 23.64
CA ILE A 206 -3.18 -4.71 22.22
C ILE A 206 -2.26 -3.49 22.09
N THR A 207 -1.33 -3.55 21.14
CA THR A 207 -0.51 -2.42 20.72
C THR A 207 -0.68 -2.19 19.23
N VAL A 208 -0.77 -0.92 18.84
CA VAL A 208 -0.90 -0.49 17.44
C VAL A 208 0.22 0.49 17.11
N ALA A 209 0.97 0.19 16.04
CA ALA A 209 2.04 1.05 15.56
C ALA A 209 1.76 1.57 14.16
N THR A 210 2.32 2.73 13.83
CA THR A 210 2.35 3.23 12.45
C THR A 210 3.75 3.09 11.86
N VAL A 211 3.81 2.78 10.57
CA VAL A 211 5.05 2.74 9.80
C VAL A 211 4.98 3.82 8.72
N PRO A 212 5.86 4.84 8.74
CA PRO A 212 5.86 5.87 7.70
C PRO A 212 6.57 5.39 6.42
N ALA A 213 6.09 5.85 5.26
CA ALA A 213 6.93 5.93 4.07
C ALA A 213 7.91 7.09 4.23
N LEU A 214 9.15 6.90 3.81
CA LEU A 214 10.22 7.90 3.96
C LEU A 214 10.66 8.49 2.61
N THR A 215 9.96 8.13 1.53
CA THR A 215 10.05 8.73 0.20
C THR A 215 8.69 9.29 -0.24
N GLY A 216 8.69 10.09 -1.31
CA GLY A 216 7.49 10.28 -2.13
C GLY A 216 7.41 9.22 -3.23
N ASP A 217 6.33 9.23 -4.01
CA ASP A 217 6.21 8.39 -5.20
C ASP A 217 6.96 9.00 -6.38
N ALA A 218 8.10 8.39 -6.75
CA ALA A 218 8.91 8.82 -7.88
C ALA A 218 8.18 8.66 -9.23
N PHE A 219 7.21 7.74 -9.30
CA PHE A 219 6.56 7.35 -10.53
C PHE A 219 5.19 7.98 -10.71
N TRP A 220 4.68 8.73 -9.72
CA TRP A 220 3.30 9.24 -9.72
C TRP A 220 2.80 9.78 -11.06
N ALA A 221 3.57 10.65 -11.73
CA ALA A 221 3.10 11.30 -12.97
C ALA A 221 3.32 10.47 -14.24
N THR A 222 3.75 9.21 -14.18
CA THR A 222 3.82 8.32 -15.36
C THR A 222 2.46 8.10 -16.00
N GLN A 223 1.40 8.03 -15.18
CA GLN A 223 0.00 7.88 -15.60
C GLN A 223 -0.54 9.11 -16.35
N ASP A 224 0.12 10.26 -16.19
CA ASP A 224 -0.29 11.53 -16.82
C ASP A 224 0.49 11.83 -18.11
N GLN A 225 1.38 10.93 -18.55
CA GLN A 225 2.24 11.20 -19.69
C GLN A 225 1.53 10.97 -21.03
N PRO A 226 1.76 11.83 -22.04
CA PRO A 226 0.99 11.81 -23.29
C PRO A 226 1.25 10.57 -24.17
N ASN A 227 2.31 9.81 -23.89
CA ASN A 227 2.64 8.57 -24.59
C ASN A 227 3.69 7.76 -23.81
N ARG A 228 3.89 6.51 -24.20
CA ARG A 228 4.86 5.58 -23.59
C ARG A 228 6.28 6.13 -23.53
N ALA A 229 6.76 6.83 -24.57
CA ALA A 229 8.13 7.35 -24.59
C ALA A 229 8.32 8.46 -23.54
N ALA A 230 7.34 9.34 -23.37
CA ALA A 230 7.31 10.34 -22.31
C ALA A 230 7.21 9.70 -20.92
N ALA A 231 6.32 8.71 -20.75
CA ALA A 231 6.17 7.91 -19.52
C ALA A 231 7.49 7.29 -19.08
N ARG A 232 8.19 6.61 -19.98
CA ARG A 232 9.48 5.98 -19.69
C ARG A 232 10.56 6.99 -19.36
N ARG A 233 10.65 8.09 -20.11
CA ARG A 233 11.63 9.16 -19.84
C ARG A 233 11.40 9.78 -18.47
N TYR A 234 10.14 10.06 -18.11
CA TYR A 234 9.77 10.55 -16.79
C TYR A 234 10.18 9.56 -15.71
N ALA A 235 9.78 8.29 -15.84
CA ALA A 235 10.08 7.25 -14.86
C ALA A 235 11.59 7.14 -14.61
N MET A 236 12.41 7.03 -15.67
CA MET A 236 13.86 6.87 -15.56
C MET A 236 14.57 8.08 -14.94
N LYS A 237 14.13 9.29 -15.28
CA LYS A 237 14.67 10.54 -14.72
C LYS A 237 14.33 10.65 -13.23
N ASN A 238 13.09 10.35 -12.86
CA ASN A 238 12.61 10.58 -11.50
C ASN A 238 13.12 9.57 -10.46
N ILE A 239 13.75 8.46 -10.89
CA ILE A 239 14.48 7.58 -9.96
C ILE A 239 15.51 8.39 -9.16
N ASP A 240 16.09 9.46 -9.72
CA ASP A 240 17.06 10.31 -9.03
C ASP A 240 16.50 10.95 -7.74
N SER A 241 15.18 11.12 -7.63
CA SER A 241 14.55 11.59 -6.38
C SER A 241 14.67 10.56 -5.25
N TRP A 242 14.71 9.27 -5.58
CA TRP A 242 15.01 8.19 -4.63
C TRP A 242 16.50 7.97 -4.52
N LEU A 243 17.19 7.76 -5.64
CA LEU A 243 18.60 7.42 -5.69
C LEU A 243 19.19 7.75 -7.06
N THR A 244 20.16 8.67 -7.10
CA THR A 244 20.87 9.05 -8.32
C THR A 244 21.61 7.85 -8.93
N ALA A 245 21.91 7.93 -10.23
CA ALA A 245 22.57 6.84 -10.96
C ALA A 245 23.94 6.46 -10.35
N ASP A 246 24.70 7.43 -9.83
CA ASP A 246 25.97 7.21 -9.14
C ASP A 246 25.83 6.76 -7.67
N GLY A 247 24.59 6.73 -7.15
CA GLY A 247 24.28 6.33 -5.78
C GLY A 247 24.67 7.35 -4.70
N ARG A 248 25.09 8.55 -5.10
CA ARG A 248 25.61 9.60 -4.17
C ARG A 248 24.56 10.59 -3.70
N GLY A 249 23.36 10.59 -4.29
CA GLY A 249 22.28 11.50 -3.92
C GLY A 249 20.90 10.84 -3.97
N GLY A 250 19.88 11.62 -3.63
CA GLY A 250 18.50 11.18 -3.53
C GLY A 250 18.11 10.73 -2.11
N ARG A 251 16.81 10.63 -1.86
CA ARG A 251 16.27 10.43 -0.51
C ARG A 251 16.76 9.14 0.16
N LEU A 252 16.96 8.06 -0.60
CA LEU A 252 17.46 6.80 -0.06
C LEU A 252 18.92 6.90 0.42
N ARG A 253 19.75 7.73 -0.22
CA ARG A 253 21.12 7.99 0.23
C ARG A 253 21.12 8.71 1.58
N GLU A 254 20.31 9.78 1.70
CA GLU A 254 20.15 10.54 2.95
C GLU A 254 19.71 9.64 4.11
N LEU A 255 18.68 8.81 3.89
CA LEU A 255 18.17 7.89 4.91
C LEU A 255 19.21 6.85 5.32
N PHE A 256 19.97 6.31 4.35
CA PHE A 256 21.01 5.33 4.61
C PHE A 256 22.13 5.95 5.45
N ASP A 257 22.61 7.14 5.10
CA ASP A 257 23.64 7.87 5.87
C ASP A 257 23.20 8.15 7.31
N ALA A 258 21.95 8.53 7.48
CA ALA A 258 21.37 8.84 8.79
C ALA A 258 20.93 7.60 9.59
N GLY A 259 21.09 6.38 9.06
CA GLY A 259 20.76 5.14 9.77
C GLY A 259 19.26 4.86 9.91
N TYR A 260 18.42 5.37 9.00
CA TYR A 260 16.98 5.12 8.96
C TYR A 260 16.63 3.95 8.03
N PRO A 261 15.46 3.29 8.24
CA PRO A 261 14.96 2.31 7.28
C PRO A 261 14.74 2.95 5.91
N LEU A 262 14.92 2.18 4.85
CA LEU A 262 14.63 2.62 3.48
C LEU A 262 13.21 2.20 3.10
N VAL A 263 12.20 2.96 3.54
CA VAL A 263 10.78 2.65 3.25
C VAL A 263 10.30 3.51 2.08
N MET A 264 10.16 2.88 0.92
CA MET A 264 9.69 3.52 -0.31
C MET A 264 8.19 3.36 -0.47
N VAL A 265 7.52 4.33 -1.12
CA VAL A 265 6.11 4.25 -1.51
C VAL A 265 5.93 4.54 -2.99
N THR A 266 5.08 3.76 -3.64
CA THR A 266 4.55 4.04 -4.99
C THR A 266 3.14 3.47 -5.12
N HIS A 267 2.39 3.91 -6.13
CA HIS A 267 1.00 3.52 -6.31
C HIS A 267 0.80 2.66 -7.55
N TRP A 268 -0.15 1.74 -7.47
CA TRP A 268 -0.41 0.72 -8.49
C TRP A 268 -0.69 1.32 -9.88
N GLN A 269 -1.49 2.38 -9.96
CA GLN A 269 -1.81 3.15 -11.16
C GLN A 269 -0.59 3.83 -11.79
N SER A 270 0.36 4.30 -10.97
CA SER A 270 1.59 4.91 -11.47
C SER A 270 2.53 3.84 -12.07
N LEU A 271 2.56 2.64 -11.49
CA LEU A 271 3.32 1.52 -12.04
C LEU A 271 2.70 1.02 -13.33
N PHE A 272 1.36 0.91 -13.37
CA PHE A 272 0.59 0.50 -14.54
C PHE A 272 0.72 1.51 -15.68
N SER A 273 0.68 2.81 -15.35
CA SER A 273 0.92 3.92 -16.27
C SER A 273 0.03 3.82 -17.52
N GLU A 274 -1.29 3.65 -17.34
CA GLU A 274 -2.26 3.52 -18.44
C GLU A 274 -1.88 2.45 -19.48
N GLY A 275 -1.43 1.29 -19.01
CA GLY A 275 -1.04 0.17 -19.87
C GLY A 275 0.40 0.23 -20.40
N TRP A 276 1.12 1.34 -20.19
CA TRP A 276 2.50 1.48 -20.65
C TRP A 276 3.52 0.74 -19.80
N GLY A 277 3.20 0.46 -18.53
CA GLY A 277 4.10 -0.21 -17.58
C GLY A 277 5.39 0.58 -17.30
N ALA A 278 5.43 1.87 -17.63
CA ALA A 278 6.64 2.69 -17.53
C ALA A 278 7.09 2.89 -16.09
N GLY A 279 6.15 3.01 -15.14
CA GLY A 279 6.49 3.07 -13.72
C GLY A 279 7.10 1.76 -13.23
N LEU A 280 6.61 0.60 -13.68
CA LEU A 280 7.22 -0.69 -13.38
C LEU A 280 8.64 -0.82 -13.99
N GLU A 281 8.86 -0.35 -15.22
CA GLU A 281 10.19 -0.30 -15.82
C GLU A 281 11.16 0.57 -14.99
N GLY A 282 10.70 1.74 -14.52
CA GLY A 282 11.47 2.62 -13.64
C GLY A 282 11.75 2.01 -12.26
N LEU A 283 10.76 1.33 -11.68
CA LEU A 283 10.88 0.64 -10.41
C LEU A 283 11.92 -0.49 -10.48
N GLU A 284 11.95 -1.28 -11.56
CA GLU A 284 12.99 -2.29 -11.78
C GLU A 284 14.39 -1.67 -11.83
N GLU A 285 14.54 -0.51 -12.46
CA GLU A 285 15.82 0.20 -12.48
C GLU A 285 16.20 0.74 -11.09
N ALA A 286 15.24 1.25 -10.31
CA ALA A 286 15.47 1.63 -8.92
C ALA A 286 16.01 0.44 -8.09
N PHE A 287 15.47 -0.77 -8.27
CA PHE A 287 16.00 -1.97 -7.62
C PHE A 287 17.44 -2.29 -8.02
N ARG A 288 17.81 -2.08 -9.30
CA ARG A 288 19.20 -2.24 -9.75
C ARG A 288 20.13 -1.24 -9.08
N ARG A 289 19.72 0.03 -8.98
CA ARG A 289 20.49 1.08 -8.30
C ARG A 289 20.68 0.77 -6.82
N ILE A 290 19.62 0.41 -6.09
CA ILE A 290 19.68 0.03 -4.67
C ILE A 290 20.68 -1.12 -4.46
N ARG A 291 20.58 -2.18 -5.28
CA ARG A 291 21.50 -3.32 -5.18
C ARG A 291 22.95 -2.93 -5.45
N ARG A 292 23.21 -2.10 -6.48
CA ARG A 292 24.55 -1.63 -6.83
C ARG A 292 25.15 -0.74 -5.73
N THR A 293 24.35 0.18 -5.19
CA THR A 293 24.83 1.20 -4.25
C THR A 293 24.97 0.66 -2.84
N PHE A 294 23.98 -0.06 -2.34
CA PHE A 294 23.95 -0.48 -0.94
C PHE A 294 24.32 -1.96 -0.74
N GLY A 295 24.04 -2.82 -1.73
CA GLY A 295 24.39 -4.23 -1.71
C GLY A 295 24.00 -4.92 -0.39
N LYS A 296 24.97 -5.53 0.27
CA LYS A 296 24.80 -6.26 1.55
C LYS A 296 24.53 -5.35 2.77
N ASN A 297 24.63 -4.03 2.62
CA ASN A 297 24.41 -3.10 3.72
C ASN A 297 22.93 -2.79 3.94
N VAL A 298 22.04 -3.29 3.08
CA VAL A 298 20.59 -3.23 3.26
C VAL A 298 19.98 -4.63 3.14
N GLU A 299 18.84 -4.84 3.77
CA GLU A 299 18.11 -6.10 3.74
C GLU A 299 16.63 -5.86 3.43
N TRP A 300 16.12 -6.54 2.40
CA TRP A 300 14.69 -6.51 2.08
C TRP A 300 13.87 -7.28 3.12
N VAL A 301 12.97 -6.56 3.78
CA VAL A 301 12.07 -7.09 4.81
C VAL A 301 10.62 -6.71 4.51
N LYS A 302 9.65 -7.45 5.06
CA LYS A 302 8.25 -7.04 4.97
C LYS A 302 8.00 -5.82 5.86
N LEU A 303 7.00 -5.00 5.53
CA LEU A 303 6.74 -3.77 6.29
C LEU A 303 6.33 -4.06 7.75
N GLY A 304 5.60 -5.15 8.00
CA GLY A 304 5.23 -5.59 9.34
C GLY A 304 6.41 -6.03 10.19
N GLU A 305 7.55 -6.40 9.59
CA GLU A 305 8.81 -6.63 10.32
C GLU A 305 9.40 -5.30 10.81
N ILE A 306 9.40 -4.27 9.95
CA ILE A 306 9.76 -2.91 10.34
C ILE A 306 8.81 -2.39 11.43
N ALA A 307 7.51 -2.65 11.31
CA ALA A 307 6.51 -2.24 12.31
C ALA A 307 6.84 -2.74 13.72
N LYS A 308 7.31 -3.99 13.86
CA LYS A 308 7.66 -4.57 15.17
C LYS A 308 8.82 -3.85 15.87
N SER A 309 9.67 -3.13 15.13
CA SER A 309 10.73 -2.32 15.75
C SER A 309 10.18 -1.20 16.65
N ALA A 310 8.92 -0.78 16.45
CA ALA A 310 8.24 0.16 17.34
C ALA A 310 8.01 -0.38 18.76
N LEU A 311 8.13 -1.70 18.96
CA LEU A 311 7.96 -2.33 20.28
C LEU A 311 9.26 -2.36 21.09
N ALA A 312 10.41 -2.23 20.42
CA ALA A 312 11.73 -2.29 21.03
C ALA A 312 12.31 -0.90 21.38
N LYS A 313 11.58 0.16 21.03
CA LYS A 313 11.92 1.57 21.29
C LYS A 313 10.86 2.17 22.19
#